data_AF-A0A061P1W6-F1
#
_entry.id   AF-A0A061P1W6-F1
#
_cell.length_a   1.000
_cell.length_b   1.000
_cell.length_c   1.000
_cell.angle_alpha   90.00
_cell.angle_beta   90.00
_cell.angle_gamma   90.00
#
_symmetry.space_group_name_H-M   'P 1'
#
loop_
_entity.id
_entity.type
_entity.pdbx_description
1 polymer ?
#
loop_
_entity_poly.entity_id
_entity_poly.type
_entity_poly.pdbx_seq_one_letter_code
_entity_poly.pdbx_strand_id
1 'polypeptide(L)'
;MTNNDEQVEADADIQEETEQATETEIDTEGEGGFLWKVEEGETTVYLQGTIHAGIEEIYPLNEELEAAFDEADVLLPEIDWPRMDPTGGLSEEEMMDLITFDDGRVLSDVLDEETYETLLDVMASEGMQEDMIEQIEPWYFVMGLEDVETGQISLDQGVDYHYLERGYDEGKEIRELEGQIISYKQWKGSHMNYKLSN
;
A
#
# COMPACT_ATOMS: atom_id res chain seq x y z
N MET A 1 14.13 7.35 -64.61
CA MET A 1 12.79 7.97 -64.64
C MET A 1 11.85 6.99 -63.99
N THR A 2 11.33 7.37 -62.80
CA THR A 2 10.10 6.95 -62.09
C THR A 2 9.77 5.46 -62.01
N ASN A 3 9.25 4.89 -60.94
CA ASN A 3 9.09 5.13 -59.50
C ASN A 3 8.70 3.72 -59.02
N ASN A 4 9.22 3.25 -57.89
CA ASN A 4 8.70 2.03 -57.27
C ASN A 4 8.13 2.40 -55.90
N ASP A 5 6.98 1.79 -55.65
CA ASP A 5 6.04 2.06 -54.58
C ASP A 5 6.54 1.73 -53.15
N GLU A 6 5.74 2.25 -52.23
CA GLU A 6 5.46 1.80 -50.85
C GLU A 6 6.29 2.33 -49.67
N GLN A 7 5.52 2.56 -48.59
CA GLN A 7 5.85 2.82 -47.18
C GLN A 7 5.99 4.31 -46.81
N VAL A 8 5.21 4.92 -45.89
CA VAL A 8 4.30 4.45 -44.83
C VAL A 8 3.30 5.59 -44.58
N GLU A 9 1.98 5.32 -44.58
CA GLU A 9 1.00 6.17 -43.92
C GLU A 9 0.44 5.37 -42.75
N ALA A 10 0.92 5.66 -41.55
CA ALA A 10 0.45 5.05 -40.30
C ALA A 10 0.67 6.05 -39.14
N ASP A 11 0.24 7.30 -39.33
CA ASP A 11 0.28 8.34 -38.29
C ASP A 11 -1.12 8.89 -37.97
N ALA A 12 -2.18 8.26 -38.51
CA ALA A 12 -3.56 8.69 -38.28
C ALA A 12 -4.35 7.80 -37.30
N ASP A 13 -3.84 6.62 -36.93
CA ASP A 13 -4.55 5.65 -36.07
C ASP A 13 -4.20 5.79 -34.57
N ILE A 14 -3.19 6.58 -34.21
CA ILE A 14 -2.76 6.71 -32.80
C ILE A 14 -3.53 7.83 -32.06
N GLN A 15 -4.25 8.70 -32.79
CA GLN A 15 -5.00 9.80 -32.18
C GLN A 15 -6.46 9.48 -31.85
N GLU A 16 -7.03 8.39 -32.39
CA GLU A 16 -8.40 7.96 -32.04
C GLU A 16 -8.45 7.01 -30.82
N GLU A 17 -7.37 6.29 -30.47
CA GLU A 17 -7.34 5.42 -29.28
C GLU A 17 -7.17 6.20 -27.96
N THR A 18 -6.72 7.46 -28.00
CA THR A 18 -6.51 8.29 -26.80
C THR A 18 -7.77 8.98 -26.26
N GLU A 19 -8.92 8.88 -26.95
CA GLU A 19 -10.20 9.44 -26.50
C GLU A 19 -11.19 8.38 -25.95
N GLN A 20 -10.76 7.12 -25.83
CA GLN A 20 -11.59 6.02 -25.32
C GLN A 20 -11.06 5.34 -24.05
N ALA A 21 -10.22 6.03 -23.27
CA ALA A 21 -10.12 5.75 -21.84
C ALA A 21 -11.42 6.27 -21.19
N THR A 22 -12.46 5.45 -21.31
CA THR A 22 -13.76 5.61 -20.67
C THR A 22 -13.55 6.07 -19.24
N GLU A 23 -14.11 7.23 -18.88
CA GLU A 23 -14.60 7.50 -17.53
C GLU A 23 -15.33 6.24 -17.08
N THR A 24 -14.65 5.44 -16.27
CA THR A 24 -15.32 4.41 -15.52
C THR A 24 -16.15 5.22 -14.54
N GLU A 25 -17.45 5.35 -14.78
CA GLU A 25 -18.38 5.81 -13.75
C GLU A 25 -18.06 4.94 -12.53
N ILE A 26 -17.43 5.53 -11.51
CA ILE A 26 -17.25 4.86 -10.25
C ILE A 26 -18.67 4.68 -9.73
N ASP A 27 -19.15 3.44 -9.80
CA ASP A 27 -20.40 3.05 -9.20
C ASP A 27 -20.25 3.23 -7.69
N THR A 28 -20.68 4.39 -7.20
CA THR A 28 -20.76 4.69 -5.76
C THR A 28 -21.91 3.91 -5.09
N GLU A 29 -22.69 3.12 -5.86
CA GLU A 29 -23.66 2.15 -5.35
C GLU A 29 -23.04 0.75 -5.11
N GLY A 30 -21.74 0.67 -4.81
CA GLY A 30 -21.22 -0.53 -4.12
C GLY A 30 -22.03 -0.78 -2.84
N GLU A 31 -22.31 -2.04 -2.48
CA GLU A 31 -23.09 -2.38 -1.26
C GLU A 31 -22.40 -1.96 0.07
N GLY A 32 -21.34 -1.15 0.01
CA GLY A 32 -20.53 -0.72 1.14
C GLY A 32 -19.58 -1.82 1.62
N GLY A 33 -18.53 -1.41 2.33
CA GLY A 33 -17.73 -2.32 3.14
C GLY A 33 -18.54 -2.86 4.33
N PHE A 34 -18.04 -3.91 4.99
CA PHE A 34 -18.67 -4.42 6.21
C PHE A 34 -18.22 -3.64 7.45
N LEU A 35 -19.18 -3.08 8.18
CA LEU A 35 -19.00 -2.58 9.53
C LEU A 35 -19.55 -3.61 10.52
N TRP A 36 -18.65 -4.22 11.30
CA TRP A 36 -19.02 -5.19 12.32
C TRP A 36 -19.24 -4.47 13.66
N LYS A 37 -20.35 -4.79 14.34
CA LYS A 37 -20.64 -4.31 15.69
C LYS A 37 -20.67 -5.47 16.67
N VAL A 38 -19.92 -5.35 17.76
CA VAL A 38 -19.93 -6.30 18.89
C VAL A 38 -20.29 -5.53 20.16
N GLU A 39 -21.28 -6.02 20.90
CA GLU A 39 -21.76 -5.39 22.14
C GLU A 39 -21.60 -6.36 23.32
N GLU A 40 -20.92 -5.91 24.37
CA GLU A 40 -20.81 -6.61 25.65
C GLU A 40 -21.04 -5.63 26.81
N GLY A 41 -22.22 -5.70 27.44
CA GLY A 41 -22.56 -4.82 28.55
C GLY A 41 -22.67 -3.35 28.12
N GLU A 42 -21.78 -2.51 28.65
CA GLU A 42 -21.66 -1.08 28.30
C GLU A 42 -20.55 -0.83 27.26
N THR A 43 -19.92 -1.89 26.74
CA THR A 43 -18.85 -1.80 25.75
C THR A 43 -19.37 -2.15 24.37
N THR A 44 -19.13 -1.25 23.42
CA THR A 44 -19.40 -1.46 21.99
C THR A 44 -18.07 -1.40 21.26
N VAL A 45 -17.81 -2.38 20.40
CA VAL A 45 -16.66 -2.40 19.49
C VAL A 45 -17.19 -2.39 18.06
N TYR A 46 -16.69 -1.45 17.28
CA TYR A 46 -16.89 -1.38 15.84
C TYR A 46 -15.60 -1.84 15.14
N LEU A 47 -15.72 -2.71 14.14
CA LEU A 47 -14.60 -3.18 13.33
C LEU A 47 -14.93 -2.95 11.85
N GLN A 48 -14.12 -2.12 11.21
CA GLN A 48 -14.18 -1.78 9.80
C GLN A 48 -12.85 -2.17 9.15
N GLY A 49 -12.89 -2.86 8.01
CA GLY A 49 -11.69 -3.01 7.18
C GLY A 49 -11.37 -1.69 6.47
N THR A 50 -10.11 -1.30 6.45
CA THR A 50 -9.64 -0.05 5.85
C THR A 50 -8.89 -0.29 4.54
N ILE A 51 -8.65 0.79 3.80
CA ILE A 51 -7.73 0.84 2.68
C ILE A 51 -6.71 1.94 2.96
N HIS A 52 -5.42 1.64 2.81
CA HIS A 52 -4.32 2.56 3.13
C HIS A 52 -4.11 3.65 2.08
N ALA A 53 -4.48 3.37 0.84
CA ALA A 53 -4.41 4.31 -0.27
C ALA A 53 -5.82 4.49 -0.86
N GLY A 54 -6.18 5.74 -1.13
CA GLY A 54 -7.51 6.10 -1.61
C GLY A 54 -7.48 7.15 -2.70
N ILE A 55 -8.66 7.51 -3.18
CA ILE A 55 -8.92 8.64 -4.07
C ILE A 55 -9.96 9.54 -3.39
N GLU A 56 -9.97 10.83 -3.66
CA GLU A 56 -10.86 11.79 -2.99
C GLU A 56 -12.35 11.42 -3.17
N GLU A 57 -12.69 10.79 -4.30
CA GLU A 57 -14.06 10.45 -4.69
C GLU A 57 -14.72 9.36 -3.83
N ILE A 58 -13.98 8.63 -2.98
CA ILE A 58 -14.57 7.64 -2.06
C ILE A 58 -15.29 8.30 -0.87
N TYR A 59 -15.09 9.62 -0.68
CA TYR A 59 -15.68 10.38 0.41
C TYR A 59 -16.95 11.14 -0.04
N PRO A 60 -17.94 11.34 0.86
CA PRO A 60 -17.97 10.87 2.24
C PRO A 60 -18.21 9.35 2.32
N LEU A 61 -17.71 8.74 3.38
CA LEU A 61 -17.96 7.34 3.67
C LEU A 61 -19.40 7.13 4.15
N ASN A 62 -19.81 5.86 4.29
CA ASN A 62 -21.16 5.48 4.71
C ASN A 62 -21.54 6.12 6.06
N GLU A 63 -22.75 6.67 6.15
CA GLU A 63 -23.26 7.37 7.34
C GLU A 63 -23.23 6.50 8.63
N GLU A 64 -23.38 5.18 8.52
CA GLU A 64 -23.30 4.26 9.67
C GLU A 64 -21.87 4.18 10.23
N LEU A 65 -20.86 4.23 9.36
CA LEU A 65 -19.44 4.26 9.76
C LEU A 65 -19.09 5.60 10.41
N GLU A 66 -19.59 6.70 9.83
CA GLU A 66 -19.43 8.04 10.40
C GLU A 66 -20.05 8.12 11.81
N ALA A 67 -21.27 7.60 11.98
CA ALA A 67 -21.92 7.57 13.29
C ALA A 67 -21.17 6.69 14.31
N ALA A 68 -20.64 5.53 13.88
CA ALA A 68 -19.84 4.66 14.73
C ALA A 68 -18.53 5.32 15.18
N PHE A 69 -17.85 6.04 14.27
CA PHE A 69 -16.67 6.82 14.59
C PHE A 69 -16.98 7.93 15.60
N ASP A 70 -18.05 8.68 15.38
CA ASP A 70 -18.47 9.77 16.28
C ASP A 70 -18.83 9.26 17.69
N GLU A 71 -19.48 8.09 17.79
CA GLU A 71 -19.80 7.42 19.06
C GLU A 71 -18.56 6.89 19.80
N ALA A 72 -17.50 6.52 19.08
CA ALA A 72 -16.33 5.89 19.66
C ALA A 72 -15.48 6.86 20.51
N ASP A 73 -15.12 6.42 21.72
CA ASP A 73 -14.19 7.12 22.60
C ASP A 73 -12.71 6.86 22.24
N VAL A 74 -12.44 5.69 21.64
CA VAL A 74 -11.09 5.18 21.36
C VAL A 74 -11.03 4.65 19.93
N LEU A 75 -10.01 5.07 19.18
CA LEU A 75 -9.68 4.54 17.86
C LEU A 75 -8.52 3.54 17.97
N LEU A 76 -8.66 2.39 17.31
CA LEU A 76 -7.73 1.27 17.38
C LEU A 76 -7.20 0.90 15.99
N PRO A 77 -6.31 1.71 15.38
CA PRO A 77 -5.71 1.37 14.10
C PRO A 77 -4.72 0.20 14.23
N GLU A 78 -4.35 -0.43 13.11
CA GLU A 78 -3.22 -1.37 13.09
C GLU A 78 -1.91 -0.64 13.42
N ILE A 79 -1.65 0.46 12.71
CA ILE A 79 -0.52 1.37 12.87
C ILE A 79 -1.02 2.82 12.83
N ASP A 80 -0.41 3.70 13.63
CA ASP A 80 -0.67 5.14 13.61
C ASP A 80 0.15 5.84 12.50
N TRP A 81 -0.24 5.59 11.25
CA TRP A 81 0.48 6.06 10.06
C TRP A 81 0.86 7.54 10.08
N PRO A 82 -0.03 8.49 10.44
CA PRO A 82 0.30 9.91 10.37
C PRO A 82 1.37 10.35 11.39
N ARG A 83 1.66 9.54 12.41
CA ARG A 83 2.69 9.81 13.42
C ARG A 83 3.77 8.72 13.48
N MET A 84 3.86 7.90 12.43
CA MET A 84 4.86 6.84 12.34
C MET A 84 6.29 7.41 12.40
N ASP A 85 7.16 6.73 13.14
CA ASP A 85 8.59 6.99 13.13
C ASP A 85 9.22 6.20 11.96
N PRO A 86 9.97 6.82 11.04
CA PRO A 86 10.62 6.09 9.94
C PRO A 86 11.50 4.92 10.40
N THR A 87 12.03 4.98 11.62
CA THR A 87 12.86 3.92 12.21
C THR A 87 12.07 2.93 13.06
N GLY A 88 10.82 3.24 13.40
CA GLY A 88 10.03 2.53 14.40
C GLY A 88 10.73 2.41 15.76
N GLY A 89 11.65 3.33 16.07
CA GLY A 89 12.49 3.30 17.26
C GLY A 89 13.64 2.29 17.23
N LEU A 90 13.93 1.65 16.10
CA LEU A 90 15.08 0.76 15.92
C LEU A 90 16.35 1.54 15.59
N SER A 91 17.50 1.01 16.00
CA SER A 91 18.79 1.42 15.43
C SER A 91 18.94 0.93 13.98
N GLU A 92 19.86 1.54 13.23
CA GLU A 92 20.18 1.13 11.86
C GLU A 92 20.60 -0.35 11.77
N GLU A 93 21.36 -0.84 12.76
CA GLU A 93 21.75 -2.25 12.85
C GLU A 93 20.54 -3.16 13.08
N GLU A 94 19.65 -2.82 14.02
CA GLU A 94 18.45 -3.60 14.29
C GLU A 94 17.48 -3.61 13.11
N MET A 95 17.36 -2.49 12.40
CA MET A 95 16.57 -2.42 11.17
C MET A 95 17.18 -3.33 10.09
N MET A 96 18.51 -3.29 9.93
CA MET A 96 19.18 -4.13 8.92
C MET A 96 19.06 -5.62 9.22
N ASP A 97 19.23 -6.02 10.47
CA ASP A 97 19.00 -7.41 10.90
C ASP A 97 17.53 -7.85 10.70
N LEU A 98 16.59 -6.91 10.81
CA LEU A 98 15.17 -7.19 10.60
C LEU A 98 14.85 -7.40 9.12
N ILE A 99 15.41 -6.61 8.20
CA ILE A 99 15.00 -6.67 6.78
C ILE A 99 15.85 -7.60 5.92
N THR A 100 16.98 -8.10 6.42
CA THR A 100 17.89 -8.99 5.67
C THR A 100 17.67 -10.48 5.97
N PHE A 101 18.13 -11.32 5.05
CA PHE A 101 18.11 -12.78 5.19
C PHE A 101 18.99 -13.24 6.37
N ASP A 102 18.47 -14.16 7.20
CA ASP A 102 19.20 -14.72 8.34
C ASP A 102 19.77 -16.13 8.11
N ASP A 103 19.46 -16.74 6.94
CA ASP A 103 19.83 -18.11 6.58
C ASP A 103 20.89 -18.21 5.48
N GLY A 104 21.45 -17.07 5.07
CA GLY A 104 22.51 -16.96 4.08
C GLY A 104 22.05 -17.02 2.63
N ARG A 105 20.72 -17.06 2.37
CA ARG A 105 20.17 -16.77 1.04
C ARG A 105 20.37 -15.31 0.68
N VAL A 106 20.21 -15.04 -0.61
CA VAL A 106 20.13 -13.71 -1.19
C VAL A 106 18.88 -13.58 -2.06
N LEU A 107 18.59 -12.35 -2.50
CA LEU A 107 17.40 -12.05 -3.27
C LEU A 107 17.32 -12.85 -4.58
N SER A 108 18.45 -13.03 -5.27
CA SER A 108 18.54 -13.83 -6.49
C SER A 108 18.34 -15.34 -6.27
N ASP A 109 18.39 -15.84 -5.03
CA ASP A 109 18.06 -17.24 -4.72
C ASP A 109 16.54 -17.49 -4.66
N VAL A 110 15.73 -16.44 -4.50
CA VAL A 110 14.29 -16.55 -4.21
C VAL A 110 13.37 -15.93 -5.27
N LEU A 111 13.90 -15.06 -6.13
CA LEU A 111 13.18 -14.47 -7.27
C LEU A 111 13.61 -15.13 -8.58
N ASP A 112 12.73 -15.13 -9.58
CA ASP A 112 13.14 -15.39 -10.96
C ASP A 112 13.93 -14.21 -11.55
N GLU A 113 14.67 -14.48 -12.62
CA GLU A 113 15.58 -13.51 -13.26
C GLU A 113 14.85 -12.24 -13.73
N GLU A 114 13.66 -12.37 -14.31
CA GLU A 114 12.88 -11.23 -14.81
C GLU A 114 12.40 -10.32 -13.67
N THR A 115 11.88 -10.91 -12.60
CA THR A 115 11.44 -10.16 -11.41
C THR A 115 12.62 -9.49 -10.70
N TYR A 116 13.76 -10.19 -10.60
CA TYR A 116 14.97 -9.65 -10.00
C TYR A 116 15.53 -8.45 -10.79
N GLU A 117 15.66 -8.57 -12.12
CA GLU A 117 16.13 -7.47 -12.98
C GLU A 117 15.19 -6.26 -12.90
N THR A 118 13.87 -6.50 -12.92
CA THR A 118 12.87 -5.42 -12.79
C THR A 118 13.01 -4.69 -11.45
N LEU A 119 13.20 -5.44 -10.36
CA LEU A 119 13.38 -4.85 -9.04
C LEU A 119 14.69 -4.05 -8.95
N LEU A 120 15.78 -4.55 -9.51
CA LEU A 120 17.05 -3.82 -9.56
C LEU A 120 16.90 -2.48 -10.28
N ASP A 121 16.22 -2.46 -11.44
CA ASP A 121 15.99 -1.24 -12.20
C ASP A 121 15.19 -0.20 -11.41
N VAL A 122 14.13 -0.62 -10.73
CA VAL A 122 13.30 0.25 -9.88
C VAL A 122 14.11 0.77 -8.68
N MET A 123 14.78 -0.10 -7.93
CA MET A 123 15.50 0.35 -6.73
C MET A 123 16.77 1.16 -7.07
N ALA A 124 17.36 0.94 -8.25
CA ALA A 124 18.45 1.77 -8.74
C ALA A 124 18.00 3.21 -9.05
N SER A 125 16.75 3.43 -9.51
CA SER A 125 16.22 4.79 -9.67
C SER A 125 16.05 5.51 -8.33
N GLU A 126 15.79 4.76 -7.26
CA GLU A 126 15.73 5.25 -5.88
C GLU A 126 17.11 5.38 -5.21
N GLY A 127 18.19 5.07 -5.94
CA GLY A 127 19.57 5.26 -5.47
C GLY A 127 20.14 4.12 -4.63
N MET A 128 19.47 2.97 -4.57
CA MET A 128 19.97 1.78 -3.89
C MET A 128 21.02 1.04 -4.74
N GLN A 129 22.04 0.48 -4.08
CA GLN A 129 23.08 -0.31 -4.73
C GLN A 129 22.68 -1.77 -4.79
N GLU A 130 23.02 -2.45 -5.89
CA GLU A 130 22.76 -3.88 -6.11
C GLU A 130 23.21 -4.75 -4.92
N ASP A 131 24.44 -4.56 -4.42
CA ASP A 131 24.97 -5.29 -3.26
C ASP A 131 24.10 -5.16 -1.99
N MET A 132 23.39 -4.05 -1.82
CA MET A 132 22.46 -3.84 -0.70
C MET A 132 21.11 -4.49 -0.98
N ILE A 133 20.59 -4.34 -2.20
CA ILE A 133 19.32 -4.95 -2.63
C ILE A 133 19.39 -6.46 -2.47
N GLU A 134 20.52 -7.07 -2.85
CA GLU A 134 20.76 -8.51 -2.82
C GLU A 134 20.60 -9.15 -1.44
N GLN A 135 20.79 -8.37 -0.36
CA GLN A 135 20.75 -8.86 1.02
C GLN A 135 19.37 -8.72 1.68
N ILE A 136 18.48 -7.93 1.10
CA ILE A 136 17.18 -7.59 1.68
C ILE A 136 16.14 -8.65 1.27
N GLU A 137 15.29 -9.04 2.22
CA GLU A 137 14.20 -9.99 1.95
C GLU A 137 13.08 -9.34 1.10
N PRO A 138 12.44 -10.10 0.18
CA PRO A 138 11.44 -9.55 -0.74
C PRO A 138 10.28 -8.79 -0.08
N TRP A 139 9.86 -9.18 1.13
CA TRP A 139 8.72 -8.55 1.80
C TRP A 139 8.96 -7.06 2.06
N TYR A 140 10.20 -6.65 2.29
CA TYR A 140 10.51 -5.26 2.57
C TYR A 140 10.29 -4.36 1.35
N PHE A 141 10.62 -4.86 0.15
CA PHE A 141 10.33 -4.16 -1.09
C PHE A 141 8.84 -4.07 -1.37
N VAL A 142 8.08 -5.12 -1.06
CA VAL A 142 6.62 -5.11 -1.21
C VAL A 142 6.00 -4.02 -0.34
N MET A 143 6.45 -3.88 0.91
CA MET A 143 5.98 -2.81 1.79
C MET A 143 6.30 -1.41 1.22
N GLY A 144 7.47 -1.22 0.61
CA GLY A 144 7.82 0.05 -0.03
C GLY A 144 7.04 0.36 -1.31
N LEU A 145 6.53 -0.67 -2.00
CA LEU A 145 5.70 -0.49 -3.20
C LEU A 145 4.25 -0.08 -2.88
N GLU A 146 3.81 -0.22 -1.62
CA GLU A 146 2.50 0.28 -1.18
C GLU A 146 2.49 1.83 -1.11
N ASP A 147 3.66 2.47 -1.03
CA ASP A 147 3.82 3.93 -1.05
C ASP A 147 3.74 4.54 -2.48
N VAL A 148 3.31 3.77 -3.49
CA VAL A 148 3.18 4.29 -4.86
C VAL A 148 1.99 5.26 -4.93
N GLU A 149 2.29 6.53 -4.67
CA GLU A 149 1.41 7.64 -5.00
C GLU A 149 1.35 7.80 -6.52
N THR A 150 0.14 7.69 -7.06
CA THR A 150 -0.12 8.12 -8.43
C THR A 150 -0.76 9.51 -8.37
N GLY A 151 -0.83 10.22 -9.49
CA GLY A 151 -1.51 11.53 -9.51
C GLY A 151 -2.99 11.50 -9.10
N GLN A 152 -3.57 10.32 -8.85
CA GLN A 152 -4.94 10.12 -8.42
C GLN A 152 -5.07 9.37 -7.08
N ILE A 153 -4.15 8.44 -6.77
CA ILE A 153 -4.18 7.60 -5.56
C ILE A 153 -3.07 8.05 -4.62
N SER A 154 -3.41 8.32 -3.36
CA SER A 154 -2.43 8.67 -2.32
C SER A 154 -2.78 8.09 -0.96
N LEU A 155 -1.77 7.98 -0.09
CA LEU A 155 -1.90 7.43 1.26
C LEU A 155 -2.69 8.35 2.19
N ASP A 156 -2.59 9.67 2.01
CA ASP A 156 -3.34 10.65 2.79
C ASP A 156 -4.84 10.65 2.49
N GLN A 157 -5.25 10.02 1.38
CA GLN A 157 -6.64 9.73 1.04
C GLN A 157 -7.10 8.34 1.53
N GLY A 158 -6.21 7.55 2.16
CA GLY A 158 -6.55 6.31 2.82
C GLY A 158 -7.61 6.48 3.92
N VAL A 159 -8.47 5.48 4.09
CA VAL A 159 -9.59 5.53 5.04
C VAL A 159 -9.09 5.55 6.48
N ASP A 160 -8.03 4.81 6.76
CA ASP A 160 -7.36 4.81 8.06
C ASP A 160 -6.67 6.14 8.33
N TYR A 161 -5.96 6.72 7.35
CA TYR A 161 -5.33 8.03 7.48
C TYR A 161 -6.37 9.12 7.80
N HIS A 162 -7.49 9.14 7.08
CA HIS A 162 -8.61 10.06 7.32
C HIS A 162 -9.16 9.98 8.75
N TYR A 163 -9.47 8.78 9.25
CA TYR A 163 -10.00 8.63 10.61
C TYR A 163 -8.96 8.86 11.69
N LEU A 164 -7.68 8.58 11.43
CA LEU A 164 -6.60 8.91 12.36
C LEU A 164 -6.48 10.43 12.51
N GLU A 165 -6.35 11.18 11.42
CA GLU A 165 -6.27 12.64 11.45
C GLU A 165 -7.49 13.27 12.12
N ARG A 166 -8.70 12.83 11.78
CA ARG A 166 -9.92 13.26 12.48
C ARG A 166 -9.90 12.92 13.97
N GLY A 167 -9.43 11.73 14.33
CA GLY A 167 -9.31 11.30 15.73
C GLY A 167 -8.41 12.25 16.52
N TYR A 168 -7.32 12.71 15.91
CA TYR A 168 -6.45 13.72 16.51
C TYR A 168 -7.11 15.08 16.66
N ASP A 169 -7.79 15.56 15.61
CA ASP A 169 -8.48 16.85 15.63
C ASP A 169 -9.61 16.87 16.67
N GLU A 170 -10.30 15.75 16.86
CA GLU A 170 -11.39 15.58 17.82
C GLU A 170 -10.90 15.18 19.22
N GLY A 171 -9.60 14.91 19.40
CA GLY A 171 -9.01 14.55 20.69
C GLY A 171 -9.42 13.17 21.20
N LYS A 172 -9.73 12.23 20.29
CA LYS A 172 -9.99 10.83 20.62
C LYS A 172 -8.72 10.15 21.12
N GLU A 173 -8.87 9.14 21.97
CA GLU A 173 -7.73 8.33 22.37
C GLU A 173 -7.38 7.36 21.23
N ILE A 174 -6.11 7.33 20.81
CA ILE A 174 -5.62 6.44 19.75
C ILE A 174 -4.67 5.42 20.39
N ARG A 175 -4.90 4.13 20.10
CA ARG A 175 -4.00 3.05 20.53
C ARG A 175 -3.82 2.03 19.39
N GLU A 176 -2.59 1.84 18.96
CA GLU A 176 -2.25 0.86 17.93
C GLU A 176 -2.53 -0.58 18.41
N LEU A 177 -3.07 -1.40 17.51
CA LEU A 177 -3.29 -2.83 17.73
C LEU A 177 -2.00 -3.63 17.50
N GLU A 178 -1.21 -3.22 16.51
CA GLU A 178 0.04 -3.88 16.15
C GLU A 178 1.22 -2.94 16.41
N GLY A 179 1.20 -1.75 15.81
CA GLY A 179 2.34 -0.87 15.72
C GLY A 179 3.41 -1.40 14.76
N GLN A 180 4.17 -0.47 14.19
CA GLN A 180 5.07 -0.69 13.06
C GLN A 180 6.02 -1.90 13.21
N ILE A 181 6.68 -2.05 14.37
CA ILE A 181 7.68 -3.12 14.59
C ILE A 181 7.04 -4.50 14.67
N ILE A 182 5.81 -4.59 15.18
CA ILE A 182 5.09 -5.86 15.19
C ILE A 182 4.72 -6.21 13.75
N SER A 183 4.20 -5.26 12.96
CA SER A 183 3.86 -5.50 11.56
C SER A 183 5.09 -5.94 10.75
N TYR A 184 6.26 -5.30 10.89
CA TYR A 184 7.50 -5.76 10.23
C TYR A 184 7.90 -7.19 10.61
N LYS A 185 7.76 -7.55 11.89
CA LYS A 185 8.03 -8.93 12.36
C LYS A 185 7.03 -9.94 11.83
N GLN A 186 5.76 -9.55 11.67
CA GLN A 186 4.76 -10.40 11.04
C GLN A 186 5.10 -10.65 9.57
N TRP A 187 5.52 -9.62 8.83
CA TRP A 187 6.00 -9.76 7.45
C TRP A 187 7.23 -10.66 7.34
N LYS A 188 8.27 -10.42 8.15
CA LYS A 188 9.47 -11.30 8.20
C LYS A 188 9.10 -12.76 8.53
N GLY A 189 8.19 -12.96 9.50
CA GLY A 189 7.76 -14.30 9.93
C GLY A 189 6.81 -15.00 8.95
N SER A 190 6.10 -14.23 8.13
CA SER A 190 5.21 -14.73 7.10
C SER A 190 6.05 -15.29 5.97
N HIS A 191 6.14 -16.62 5.90
CA HIS A 191 6.82 -17.30 4.81
C HIS A 191 6.03 -17.04 3.52
N MET A 192 6.31 -15.93 2.85
CA MET A 192 5.81 -15.70 1.50
C MET A 192 6.33 -16.87 0.65
N ASN A 193 5.42 -17.73 0.19
CA ASN A 193 5.80 -18.82 -0.69
C ASN A 193 6.14 -18.23 -2.06
N TYR A 194 7.41 -17.90 -2.29
CA TYR A 194 7.93 -17.26 -3.50
C TYR A 194 7.85 -18.13 -4.78
N LYS A 195 7.00 -19.15 -4.83
CA LYS A 195 6.78 -19.91 -6.07
C LYS A 195 5.75 -19.21 -6.93
N LEU A 196 6.21 -18.25 -7.72
CA LEU A 196 5.50 -17.83 -8.92
C LEU A 196 5.41 -19.05 -9.84
N SER A 197 4.18 -19.46 -10.16
CA SER A 197 3.92 -20.58 -11.07
C SER A 197 4.21 -20.14 -12.51
N ASN A 198 5.13 -20.87 -13.16
CA ASN A 198 5.44 -20.82 -14.59
C ASN A 198 4.21 -20.79 -15.50
#